data_AF-A0A6J6RSV5-F1
#
_entry.id   AF-A0A6J6RSV5-F1
#
_cell.length_a   1.000
_cell.length_b   1.000
_cell.length_c   1.000
_cell.angle_alpha   90.00
_cell.angle_beta   90.00
_cell.angle_gamma   90.00
#
_symmetry.space_group_name_H-M   'P 1'
#
loop_
_entity.id
_entity.type
_entity.pdbx_description
1 polymer ?
#
loop_
_entity_poly.entity_id
_entity_poly.type
_entity_poly.pdbx_seq_one_letter_code
_entity_poly.pdbx_strand_id
1 'polypeptide(L)' 'MYDAADDDSATGGPDVARRIFPTVHVITAEGGRRLSDDEVAAVSTQVIATRMAHPNGPQAPLSSGGVA' A
#
# COMPACT_ATOMS: atom_id res chain seq x y z
N MET A 1 -1.64 -0.70 -5.40
CA MET A 1 -1.86 0.69 -5.85
C MET A 1 -0.57 1.49 -5.87
N TYR A 2 0.20 1.60 -4.78
CA TYR A 2 1.45 2.39 -4.79
C TYR A 2 2.42 1.97 -5.91
N ASP A 3 2.77 0.69 -5.99
CA ASP A 3 3.74 0.19 -6.99
C ASP A 3 3.24 0.39 -8.41
N ALA A 4 1.95 0.13 -8.63
CA ALA A 4 1.32 0.38 -9.92
C ALA A 4 1.41 1.86 -10.31
N ALA A 5 1.24 2.79 -9.37
CA ALA A 5 1.38 4.22 -9.63
C ALA A 5 2.83 4.68 -9.83
N ASP A 6 3.79 3.96 -9.27
CA ASP A 6 5.23 4.23 -9.44
C ASP A 6 5.69 3.85 -10.86
N ASP A 7 5.17 2.73 -11.37
CA ASP A 7 5.57 2.17 -12.67
C ASP A 7 4.69 2.65 -13.86
N ASP A 8 3.45 3.08 -13.61
CA ASP A 8 2.48 3.49 -14.64
C ASP A 8 1.91 4.89 -14.38
N SER A 9 2.28 5.84 -15.25
CA SER A 9 1.81 7.23 -15.21
C SER A 9 0.29 7.42 -15.33
N ALA A 10 -0.44 6.43 -15.86
CA ALA A 10 -1.89 6.48 -15.92
C ALA A 10 -2.57 6.09 -14.59
N THR A 11 -1.79 5.57 -13.63
CA THR A 11 -2.26 5.16 -12.30
C THR A 11 -1.84 6.20 -11.26
N GLY A 12 -2.81 6.88 -10.66
CA GLY A 12 -2.54 7.87 -9.60
C GLY A 12 -2.16 7.22 -8.26
N GLY A 13 -1.03 7.64 -7.69
CA GLY A 13 -0.64 7.30 -6.32
C GLY A 13 -1.37 8.14 -5.26
N PRO A 14 -1.16 7.87 -3.96
CA PRO A 14 -1.67 8.73 -2.89
C PRO A 14 -1.11 10.15 -2.97
N ASP A 15 -1.97 11.17 -3.02
CA ASP A 15 -1.59 12.59 -2.97
C ASP A 15 -1.81 13.10 -1.55
N VAL A 16 -0.76 13.03 -0.72
CA VAL A 16 -0.81 13.44 0.69
C VAL A 16 -1.01 14.95 0.85
N ALA A 17 -0.46 15.75 -0.08
CA ALA A 17 -0.56 17.21 -0.02
C ALA A 17 -2.00 17.68 -0.24
N ARG A 18 -2.75 17.02 -1.12
CA ARG A 18 -4.17 17.31 -1.38
C ARG A 18 -5.13 16.41 -0.61
N ARG A 19 -4.62 15.46 0.18
CA ARG A 19 -5.40 14.40 0.87
C ARG A 19 -6.30 13.60 -0.08
N ILE A 20 -5.77 13.17 -1.22
CA ILE A 20 -6.50 12.31 -2.16
C ILE A 20 -5.91 10.89 -2.06
N PHE A 21 -6.76 9.92 -1.73
CA PHE A 21 -6.38 8.55 -1.42
C PHE A 21 -7.22 7.55 -2.23
N PRO A 22 -6.73 6.31 -2.46
CA PRO A 22 -7.55 5.26 -3.06
C PRO A 22 -8.76 4.92 -2.20
N THR A 23 -9.90 4.61 -2.82
CA THR A 23 -11.05 4.09 -2.06
C THR A 23 -10.88 2.61 -1.79
N VAL A 24 -11.03 2.19 -0.54
CA VAL A 24 -10.86 0.79 -0.10
C VAL A 24 -12.14 0.30 0.57
N HIS A 25 -12.58 -0.90 0.20
CA HIS A 25 -13.63 -1.63 0.89
C HIS A 25 -13.06 -2.93 1.45
N VAL A 26 -13.45 -3.29 2.67
CA VAL A 26 -13.14 -4.55 3.30
C VAL A 26 -14.41 -5.37 3.38
N ILE A 27 -14.36 -6.60 2.88
CA ILE A 27 -15.48 -7.54 2.87
C ILE A 27 -15.09 -8.73 3.73
N THR A 28 -15.94 -9.05 4.70
CA THR A 28 -15.78 -10.12 5.68
C THR A 28 -17.05 -10.98 5.71
N ALA A 29 -17.08 -12.05 6.52
CA ALA A 29 -18.28 -12.86 6.69
C ALA A 29 -19.44 -12.05 7.31
N GLU A 30 -19.11 -11.02 8.08
CA GLU A 30 -20.04 -10.10 8.73
C GLU A 30 -20.58 -9.01 7.78
N GLY A 31 -20.06 -8.96 6.54
CA GLY A 31 -20.45 -8.00 5.52
C GLY A 31 -19.30 -7.09 5.05
N GLY A 32 -19.65 -6.07 4.28
CA GLY A 32 -18.72 -5.12 3.66
C GLY A 32 -18.80 -3.72 4.25
N ARG A 33 -17.64 -3.08 4.45
CA ARG A 33 -17.55 -1.66 4.81
C ARG A 33 -16.49 -0.93 3.98
N ARG A 34 -16.73 0.35 3.70
CA ARG A 34 -15.69 1.27 3.20
C ARG A 34 -14.76 1.65 4.36
N LEU A 35 -13.45 1.68 4.11
CA LEU A 35 -12.52 2.30 5.05
C LEU A 35 -12.68 3.83 4.99
N SER A 36 -12.61 4.48 6.14
CA SER A 36 -12.59 5.95 6.20
C SER A 36 -11.34 6.50 5.51
N ASP A 37 -11.43 7.73 5.03
CA ASP A 37 -10.29 8.39 4.36
C ASP A 37 -9.09 8.52 5.32
N ASP A 38 -9.33 8.69 6.63
CA ASP A 38 -8.27 8.78 7.64
C ASP A 38 -7.58 7.42 7.89
N GLU A 39 -8.32 6.30 7.90
CA GLU A 39 -7.74 4.95 7.93
C GLU A 39 -6.82 4.72 6.73
N VAL A 40 -7.28 5.08 5.52
CA VAL A 40 -6.48 4.91 4.29
C VAL A 40 -5.30 5.87 4.24
N ALA A 41 -5.46 7.11 4.73
CA ALA A 41 -4.40 8.09 4.82
C ALA A 41 -3.25 7.58 5.70
N ALA A 42 -3.56 7.06 6.89
CA ALA A 42 -2.56 6.53 7.82
C ALA A 42 -1.72 5.41 7.17
N VAL A 43 -2.38 4.44 6.52
CA VAL A 43 -1.69 3.35 5.80
C VAL A 43 -0.88 3.89 4.63
N SER A 44 -1.43 4.82 3.84
CA SER A 44 -0.73 5.40 2.69
C SER A 44 0.54 6.14 3.11
N THR A 45 0.48 6.94 4.18
CA THR A 45 1.65 7.61 4.74
C THR A 45 2.71 6.61 5.22
N GLN A 46 2.29 5.52 5.88
CA GLN A 46 3.22 4.47 6.30
C GLN A 46 3.90 3.79 5.11
N VAL A 47 3.17 3.50 4.03
CA VAL A 47 3.73 2.92 2.80
C VAL A 47 4.78 3.86 2.19
N ILE A 48 4.44 5.14 2.03
CA ILE A 48 5.37 6.16 1.50
C ILE A 48 6.63 6.24 2.36
N ALA A 49 6.48 6.37 3.69
CA ALA A 49 7.62 6.45 4.60
C ALA A 49 8.51 5.20 4.52
N THR A 50 7.92 4.01 4.43
CA THR A 50 8.67 2.76 4.28
C THR A 50 9.43 2.72 2.97
N ARG A 51 8.86 3.22 1.86
CA ARG A 51 9.54 3.28 0.57
C ARG A 51 10.66 4.30 0.52
N MET A 52 10.52 5.41 1.24
CA MET A 52 11.63 6.35 1.41
C MET A 52 12.83 5.70 2.13
N ALA A 53 12.58 4.82 3.11
CA ALA A 53 13.64 4.07 3.80
C ALA A 53 14.16 2.86 3.00
N HIS A 54 13.29 2.22 2.21
CA HIS A 54 13.57 1.02 1.44
C HIS A 54 13.07 1.20 -0.01
N PRO A 55 13.84 1.89 -0.85
CA PRO A 55 13.39 2.24 -2.21
C PRO A 55 13.16 1.01 -3.10
N ASN A 56 13.89 -0.08 -2.86
CA ASN A 56 13.71 -1.35 -3.58
C ASN A 56 12.48 -2.16 -3.09
N GLY A 57 11.64 -1.59 -2.23
CA GLY A 57 10.44 -2.23 -1.72
C GLY A 57 10.68 -3.31 -0.65
N PRO A 58 9.60 -3.96 -0.18
CA PRO A 58 9.65 -5.02 0.82
C PRO A 58 10.50 -6.20 0.34
N GLN A 59 11.42 -6.67 1.17
CA GLN A 59 12.22 -7.87 0.88
C GLN A 59 11.44 -9.11 1.31
N ALA A 60 11.17 -10.01 0.37
CA ALA A 60 10.61 -11.31 0.69
C ALA A 60 11.69 -12.17 1.38
N PRO A 61 11.40 -12.77 2.56
CA PRO A 61 12.36 -13.67 3.18
C PRO A 61 12.60 -14.88 2.27
N LEU A 62 13.87 -15.24 2.08
CA LEU A 62 14.22 -16.46 1.37
C LEU A 62 13.87 -17.65 2.27
N SER A 63 12.95 -18.50 1.82
CA SER A 63 12.77 -19.82 2.43
C SER A 63 14.10 -20.56 2.30
N SER A 64 14.83 -20.75 3.39
CA SER A 64 16.06 -21.55 3.37
C SER A 64 15.69 -22.99 3.07
N GLY A 65 15.70 -23.34 1.77
CA GLY A 65 15.60 -24.72 1.33
C GLY A 65 16.78 -25.49 1.88
N GLY A 66 16.51 -26.44 2.77
CA GLY A 66 17.53 -27.32 3.33
C GLY A 66 18.28 -28.02 2.21
N VAL A 67 19.59 -27.81 2.17
CA VAL A 67 20.50 -28.71 1.49
C VAL A 67 20.94 -29.71 2.56
N ALA A 68 20.45 -30.94 2.42
CA ALA A 68 21.07 -32.12 3.02
C ALA A 68 22.31 -32.51 2.21
#